data_AF-A0A7Y2FH11-F1
#
_entry.id   AF-A0A7Y2FH11-F1
#
_cell.length_a   1.000
_cell.length_b   1.000
_cell.length_c   1.000
_cell.angle_alpha   90.00
_cell.angle_beta   90.00
_cell.angle_gamma   90.00
#
_symmetry.space_group_name_H-M   'P 1'
#
loop_
_entity.id
_entity.type
_entity.pdbx_description
1 polymer ?
#
loop_
_entity_poly.entity_id
_entity_poly.type
_entity_poly.pdbx_seq_one_letter_code
_entity_poly.pdbx_strand_id
1 'polypeptide(L)' 'MIRGESGPRVVLSIGENKSGPLRAGEDFSNWKVSEIGVEKVYLEKSGIRLTLPIP' A
#
# COMPACT_ATOMS: atom_id res chain seq x y z
N MET A 1 6.52 -9.82 -24.61
CA MET A 1 7.14 -9.16 -23.44
C MET A 1 6.25 -9.38 -22.24
N ILE A 2 6.62 -10.27 -21.33
CA ILE A 2 5.91 -10.41 -20.05
C ILE A 2 6.49 -9.34 -19.13
N ARG A 3 5.80 -8.21 -19.02
CA ARG A 3 6.15 -7.15 -18.07
C ARG A 3 5.82 -7.71 -16.69
N GLY A 4 6.86 -7.99 -15.90
CA GLY A 4 6.75 -8.75 -14.65
C GLY A 4 5.69 -8.18 -13.70
N GLU A 5 4.69 -9.00 -13.39
CA GLU A 5 3.59 -8.68 -12.47
C GLU A 5 3.85 -9.15 -11.02
N SER A 6 5.10 -9.48 -10.67
CA SER A 6 5.48 -10.11 -9.39
C SER A 6 6.04 -9.12 -8.35
N GLY A 7 5.39 -7.98 -8.17
CA GLY A 7 5.68 -7.07 -7.05
C GLY A 7 4.93 -7.48 -5.76
N PRO A 8 5.41 -7.08 -4.58
CA PRO A 8 4.72 -7.33 -3.31
C PRO A 8 3.33 -6.69 -3.33
N ARG A 9 2.38 -7.32 -2.64
CA ARG A 9 0.99 -6.86 -2.51
C ARG A 9 0.61 -6.78 -1.04
N VAL A 10 -0.24 -5.82 -0.68
CA VAL A 10 -0.77 -5.65 0.68
C VAL A 10 -2.28 -5.47 0.64
N VAL A 11 -2.98 -5.91 1.69
CA VAL A 11 -4.37 -5.57 1.94
C VAL A 11 -4.42 -4.62 3.12
N LEU A 12 -5.05 -3.47 2.95
CA LEU A 12 -5.19 -2.44 3.97
C LEU A 12 -6.64 -2.37 4.44
N SER A 13 -6.84 -2.09 5.73
CA SER A 13 -8.16 -1.90 6.30
C SER A 13 -8.15 -0.69 7.25
N ILE A 14 -9.18 0.15 7.18
CA ILE A 14 -9.43 1.24 8.13
C ILE A 14 -10.87 1.10 8.62
N GLY A 15 -11.03 0.70 9.89
CA GLY A 15 -12.35 0.36 10.44
C GLY A 15 -13.00 -0.76 9.64
N GLU A 16 -14.21 -0.52 9.14
CA GLU A 16 -14.97 -1.47 8.30
C GLU A 16 -14.58 -1.39 6.81
N ASN A 17 -13.78 -0.40 6.39
CA ASN A 17 -13.35 -0.26 5.02
C ASN A 17 -12.09 -1.10 4.75
N LYS A 18 -12.19 -2.08 3.85
CA LYS A 18 -11.10 -2.98 3.48
C LYS A 18 -10.80 -2.86 1.99
N SER A 19 -9.53 -2.74 1.64
CA SER A 19 -9.07 -2.73 0.25
C SER A 19 -9.07 -4.13 -0.37
N GLY A 20 -9.00 -4.17 -1.69
CA GLY A 20 -8.43 -5.33 -2.40
C GLY A 20 -6.91 -5.43 -2.19
N PRO A 21 -6.24 -6.39 -2.84
CA PRO A 21 -4.78 -6.43 -2.86
C PRO A 21 -4.23 -5.23 -3.63
N LEU A 22 -3.44 -4.40 -2.96
CA LEU A 22 -2.81 -3.19 -3.49
C LEU A 22 -1.32 -3.40 -3.72
N ARG A 23 -0.79 -2.70 -4.71
CA ARG A 23 0.63 -2.60 -5.03
C ARG A 23 1.17 -1.20 -4.70
N ALA A 24 2.49 -1.07 -4.64
CA ALA A 24 3.12 0.23 -4.60
C ALA A 24 2.73 1.05 -5.85
N GLY A 25 2.33 2.29 -5.63
CA GLY A 25 1.79 3.21 -6.62
C GLY A 25 0.26 3.32 -6.62
N GLU A 26 -0.46 2.37 -6.03
CA GLU A 26 -1.93 2.41 -5.98
C GLU A 26 -2.48 3.26 -4.84
N ASP A 27 -3.72 3.72 -4.97
CA ASP A 27 -4.39 4.57 -4.00
C ASP A 27 -5.32 3.77 -3.08
N PHE A 28 -5.31 4.13 -1.79
CA PHE A 28 -6.21 3.62 -0.75
C PHE A 28 -6.73 4.78 0.09
N SER A 29 -8.04 5.05 0.04
CA SER A 29 -8.68 6.08 0.89
C SER A 29 -7.99 7.46 0.82
N ASN A 30 -7.65 7.92 -0.39
CA ASN A 30 -6.90 9.15 -0.68
C ASN A 30 -5.43 9.16 -0.20
N TRP A 31 -4.87 7.99 0.09
CA TRP A 31 -3.44 7.80 0.35
C TRP A 31 -2.82 6.97 -0.75
N LYS A 32 -1.66 7.37 -1.25
CA LYS A 32 -0.89 6.56 -2.19
C LYS A 32 -0.03 5.56 -1.43
N VAL A 33 -0.08 4.28 -1.79
CA VAL A 33 0.87 3.27 -1.32
C VAL A 33 2.22 3.59 -1.94
N SER A 34 3.13 4.22 -1.20
CA SER A 34 4.42 4.65 -1.74
C SER A 34 5.43 3.51 -1.78
N GLU A 35 5.41 2.61 -0.79
CA GLU A 35 6.32 1.48 -0.69
C GLU A 35 5.71 0.35 0.16
N ILE A 36 5.94 -0.91 -0.26
CA ILE A 36 5.54 -2.11 0.48
C ILE A 36 6.82 -2.86 0.85
N GLY A 37 7.21 -2.77 2.13
CA GLY A 37 8.28 -3.55 2.71
C GLY A 37 7.80 -4.87 3.29
N VAL A 38 8.73 -5.65 3.84
CA VAL A 38 8.43 -6.95 4.47
C VAL A 38 7.69 -6.79 5.80
N GLU A 39 8.04 -5.77 6.57
CA GLU A 39 7.50 -5.53 7.92
C GLU A 39 6.61 -4.28 8.01
N LYS A 40 6.60 -3.46 6.95
CA LYS A 40 5.99 -2.12 6.99
C LYS A 40 5.47 -1.74 5.62
N VAL A 41 4.38 -0.97 5.60
CA VAL A 41 3.88 -0.29 4.41
C VAL A 41 3.92 1.21 4.63
N TYR A 42 4.32 1.94 3.61
CA TYR A 42 4.34 3.38 3.62
C TYR A 42 3.21 3.93 2.74
N LEU A 43 2.46 4.85 3.31
CA LEU A 43 1.40 5.59 2.64
C LEU A 43 1.80 7.06 2.56
N GLU A 44 1.50 7.74 1.46
CA GLU A 44 1.78 9.16 1.28
C GLU A 44 0.53 9.94 0.88
N LYS A 45 0.36 11.13 1.45
CA LYS A 45 -0.69 12.07 1.08
C LYS A 45 -0.22 13.51 1.32
N SER A 46 -0.18 14.32 0.26
CA SER A 46 0.16 15.76 0.34
C SER A 46 1.46 16.04 1.11
N GLY A 47 2.50 15.22 0.90
CA GLY A 47 3.79 15.34 1.57
C GLY A 47 3.87 14.74 2.98
N ILE A 48 2.76 14.22 3.52
CA ILE A 48 2.74 13.45 4.77
C ILE A 48 2.98 11.98 4.44
N ARG A 49 3.97 11.35 5.09
CA ARG A 49 4.24 9.92 4.99
C ARG A 49 3.83 9.20 6.27
N LEU A 50 2.86 8.31 6.16
CA LEU A 50 2.39 7.42 7.23
C LEU A 50 3.09 6.06 7.11
N THR A 51 3.47 5.47 8.24
CA THR A 51 4.07 4.13 8.31
C THR A 51 3.12 3.19 9.03
N LEU A 52 2.77 2.09 8.39
CA LEU A 52 1.92 1.04 8.94
C LEU A 52 2.74 -0.24 9.15
N PRO A 53 2.87 -0.75 10.38
CA PRO A 53 3.52 -2.05 10.59
C PRO A 53 2.63 -3.18 10.05
N ILE A 54 3.25 -4.21 9.48
CA ILE A 54 2.63 -5.47 9.12
C ILE A 54 2.78 -6.39 10.34
N PRO A 55 1.69 -6.83 10.99
CA PRO A 55 1.74 -7.78 12.10
C PRO A 55 2.17 -9.18 11.67
#